data_AF-A0A9P4Y6J2-F1
#
_entry.id   AF-A0A9P4Y6J2-F1
#
_cell.length_a   1.000
_cell.length_b   1.000
_cell.length_c   1.000
_cell.angle_alpha   90.00
_cell.angle_beta   90.00
_cell.angle_gamma   90.00
#
_symmetry.space_group_name_H-M   'P 1'
#
loop_
_entity.id
_entity.type
_entity.pdbx_description
1 polymer ?
#
loop_
_entity_poly.entity_id
_entity_poly.type
_entity_poly.pdbx_seq_one_letter_code
_entity_poly.pdbx_strand_id
1 'polypeptide(L)'
;MLGSAAVLALAASPAMATYVGFNYGSTFTSGAAKAQSDFEAEFTTAQGLVSAPEVFSSARLYTMIQSGTTNSPIEAIPAAISTKTSLLLGMWCSSGDADFANELAALESAISTYGSSLAGLIAGISVGSEDLYRISPTGIENGENPGAEPDTIVGYISQVRSAIAGTAFSAVPVGHVDTWTAWVNASNDAVTDASDFIGVDAYPYFQTTMANSISEGQDLFNSAIDQTKAAVGSKPVWVTETGWPISGPTENQAEASIENAQTYWDEVGCSLFGTTNVWWYTLQDAAPTTPSPSFGIVGSTLTTTPIYDLSCNSSSSSSSSSSSSSSASASASASASASVATGSSATESASPTGADSGSPGISGGVGGSSATGSSGGATATGGASSPSGTGSSSASPSGSGSSGAGSSGSGSSGSGSGSSSGGSSPSGSGSGTASNGTTTGSSSASPTSSIVTVNGAPAANLVSFSAAGVAILAACIVL
;
A
#
# COMPACT_ATOMS: atom_id res chain seq x y z
N MET A 1 27.71 40.01 -45.43
CA MET A 1 27.27 39.57 -44.09
C MET A 1 25.92 38.88 -44.26
N LEU A 2 25.90 37.56 -44.43
CA LEU A 2 24.66 36.79 -44.36
C LEU A 2 24.49 36.38 -42.89
N GLY A 3 23.47 36.91 -42.24
CA GLY A 3 23.11 36.55 -40.87
C GLY A 3 22.25 35.28 -40.89
N SER A 4 22.77 34.20 -40.32
CA SER A 4 21.98 33.00 -40.02
C SER A 4 21.05 33.31 -38.83
N ALA A 5 19.75 33.33 -39.08
CA ALA A 5 18.75 33.29 -38.03
C ALA A 5 18.62 31.85 -37.51
N ALA A 6 19.10 31.59 -36.30
CA ALA A 6 18.87 30.34 -35.60
C ALA A 6 17.45 30.34 -35.02
N VAL A 7 16.58 29.47 -35.56
CA VAL A 7 15.27 29.17 -34.96
C VAL A 7 15.51 28.19 -33.82
N LEU A 8 15.40 28.69 -32.59
CA LEU A 8 15.45 27.86 -31.38
C LEU A 8 14.07 27.20 -31.21
N ALA A 9 13.94 25.94 -31.62
CA ALA A 9 12.76 25.14 -31.32
C ALA A 9 12.76 24.80 -29.82
N LEU A 10 11.93 25.48 -29.02
CA LEU A 10 11.59 25.02 -27.68
C LEU A 10 10.80 23.72 -27.84
N ALA A 11 11.45 22.58 -27.60
CA ALA A 11 10.76 21.33 -27.35
C ALA A 11 9.94 21.53 -26.07
N ALA A 12 8.64 21.73 -26.19
CA ALA A 12 7.73 21.56 -25.07
C ALA A 12 7.78 20.07 -24.71
N SER A 13 8.50 19.72 -23.64
CA SER A 13 8.41 18.39 -23.05
C SER A 13 6.94 18.14 -22.75
N PRO A 14 6.34 17.01 -23.20
CA PRO A 14 5.04 16.64 -22.68
C PRO A 14 5.18 16.57 -21.16
N ALA A 15 4.33 17.30 -20.43
CA ALA A 15 4.21 17.11 -18.99
C ALA A 15 3.99 15.60 -18.79
N MET A 16 4.89 14.92 -18.08
CA MET A 16 4.65 13.52 -17.74
C MET A 16 3.36 13.49 -16.94
N ALA A 17 2.37 12.73 -17.41
CA ALA A 17 1.12 12.59 -16.70
C ALA A 17 1.42 12.04 -15.29
N THR A 18 0.95 12.74 -14.27
CA THR A 18 1.04 12.30 -12.88
C THR A 18 0.10 11.12 -12.66
N TYR A 19 0.51 10.17 -11.83
CA TYR A 19 -0.36 9.08 -11.42
C TYR A 19 -1.34 9.59 -10.37
N VAL A 20 -2.62 9.59 -10.70
CA VAL A 20 -3.70 10.00 -9.78
C VAL A 20 -4.68 8.86 -9.63
N GLY A 21 -4.91 8.44 -8.39
CA GLY A 21 -5.56 7.17 -8.11
C GLY A 21 -6.01 6.99 -6.67
N PHE A 22 -6.34 5.75 -6.33
CA PHE A 22 -6.72 5.33 -4.98
C PHE A 22 -5.91 4.12 -4.51
N ASN A 23 -5.97 3.84 -3.22
CA ASN A 23 -5.42 2.61 -2.64
C ASN A 23 -6.46 1.48 -2.66
N TYR A 24 -6.04 0.24 -2.94
CA TYR A 24 -6.96 -0.91 -3.04
C TYR A 24 -6.44 -2.10 -2.23
N GLY A 25 -7.21 -2.50 -1.22
CA GLY A 25 -6.95 -3.70 -0.42
C GLY A 25 -7.25 -5.00 -1.17
N SER A 26 -6.59 -6.11 -0.80
CA SER A 26 -6.73 -7.42 -1.44
C SER A 26 -7.98 -8.21 -1.00
N THR A 27 -8.67 -7.75 0.03
CA THR A 27 -9.83 -8.41 0.62
C THR A 27 -10.98 -7.43 0.87
N PHE A 28 -12.19 -7.98 0.97
CA PHE A 28 -13.33 -7.32 1.59
C PHE A 28 -13.18 -7.28 3.12
N THR A 29 -13.99 -6.48 3.81
CA THR A 29 -14.00 -6.42 5.30
C THR A 29 -14.36 -7.75 5.96
N SER A 30 -14.97 -8.68 5.21
CA SER A 30 -15.21 -10.06 5.65
C SER A 30 -13.96 -10.95 5.62
N GLY A 31 -12.84 -10.46 5.08
CA GLY A 31 -11.64 -11.23 4.79
C GLY A 31 -11.71 -12.04 3.49
N ALA A 32 -12.85 -12.01 2.78
CA ALA A 32 -12.96 -12.66 1.48
C ALA A 32 -12.02 -11.99 0.47
N ALA A 33 -11.26 -12.81 -0.27
CA ALA A 33 -10.38 -12.33 -1.33
C ALA A 33 -11.18 -11.64 -2.44
N LYS A 34 -10.71 -10.48 -2.89
CA LYS A 34 -11.26 -9.83 -4.09
C LYS A 34 -10.79 -10.60 -5.33
N ALA A 35 -11.72 -10.80 -6.27
CA ALA A 35 -11.44 -11.37 -7.58
C ALA A 35 -11.19 -10.28 -8.62
N GLN A 36 -10.75 -10.66 -9.82
CA GLN A 36 -10.51 -9.75 -10.94
C GLN A 36 -11.72 -8.85 -11.21
N SER A 37 -12.93 -9.42 -11.23
CA SER A 37 -14.16 -8.67 -11.49
C SER A 37 -14.44 -7.59 -10.46
N ASP A 38 -14.03 -7.81 -9.21
CA ASP A 38 -14.21 -6.83 -8.13
C ASP A 38 -13.26 -5.65 -8.35
N PHE A 39 -12.00 -5.92 -8.66
CA PHE A 39 -11.02 -4.87 -9.02
C PHE A 39 -11.41 -4.13 -10.31
N GLU A 40 -11.92 -4.82 -11.33
CA GLU A 40 -12.41 -4.16 -12.55
C GLU A 40 -13.58 -3.22 -12.25
N ALA A 41 -14.50 -3.62 -11.37
CA ALA A 41 -15.61 -2.78 -10.94
C ALA A 41 -15.11 -1.55 -10.15
N GLU A 42 -14.14 -1.74 -9.25
CA GLU A 42 -13.53 -0.65 -8.49
C GLU A 42 -12.78 0.35 -9.40
N PHE A 43 -11.94 -0.15 -10.31
CA PHE A 43 -11.17 0.68 -11.24
C PHE A 43 -12.08 1.45 -12.21
N THR A 44 -13.10 0.80 -12.77
CA THR A 44 -14.06 1.48 -13.66
C THR A 44 -14.94 2.48 -12.90
N THR A 45 -15.25 2.22 -11.63
CA THR A 45 -15.94 3.18 -10.76
C THR A 45 -15.07 4.42 -10.52
N ALA A 46 -13.79 4.25 -10.16
CA ALA A 46 -12.85 5.35 -9.97
C ALA A 46 -12.70 6.22 -11.24
N GLN A 47 -12.57 5.59 -12.40
CA GLN A 47 -12.48 6.29 -13.69
C GLN A 47 -13.77 7.05 -14.06
N GLY A 48 -14.91 6.62 -13.51
CA GLY A 48 -16.22 7.17 -13.79
C GLY A 48 -16.76 8.15 -12.76
N LEU A 49 -15.98 8.51 -11.72
CA LEU A 49 -16.43 9.37 -10.63
C LEU A 49 -16.96 10.71 -11.16
N VAL A 50 -18.19 11.04 -10.76
CA VAL A 50 -18.84 12.30 -11.14
C VAL A 50 -18.18 13.46 -10.39
N SER A 51 -18.00 14.58 -11.09
CA SER A 51 -17.39 15.82 -10.57
C SER A 51 -15.92 15.72 -10.15
N ALA A 52 -15.25 14.58 -10.39
CA ALA A 52 -13.82 14.45 -10.14
C ALA A 52 -13.01 15.45 -11.02
N PRO A 53 -11.93 16.06 -10.49
CA PRO A 53 -11.13 17.06 -11.22
C PRO A 53 -10.40 16.48 -12.42
N GLU A 54 -10.15 15.16 -12.41
CA GLU A 54 -9.56 14.40 -13.50
C GLU A 54 -10.00 12.93 -13.43
N VAL A 55 -9.54 12.12 -14.38
CA VAL A 55 -9.81 10.68 -14.39
C VAL A 55 -8.83 9.95 -13.46
N PHE A 56 -9.34 9.40 -12.36
CA PHE A 56 -8.56 8.57 -11.45
C PHE A 56 -8.34 7.20 -12.08
N SER A 57 -7.14 6.98 -12.62
CA SER A 57 -6.76 5.78 -13.39
C SER A 57 -5.46 5.15 -12.89
N SER A 58 -5.13 5.35 -11.62
CA SER A 58 -4.05 4.65 -10.93
C SER A 58 -4.53 3.91 -9.68
N ALA A 59 -3.84 2.83 -9.35
CA ALA A 59 -4.11 2.01 -8.19
C ALA A 59 -2.82 1.67 -7.43
N ARG A 60 -2.79 1.95 -6.13
CA ARG A 60 -1.77 1.43 -5.23
C ARG A 60 -2.26 0.15 -4.59
N LEU A 61 -1.48 -0.90 -4.71
CA LEU A 61 -1.69 -2.21 -4.08
C LEU A 61 -0.77 -2.34 -2.86
N TYR A 62 -1.09 -3.25 -1.95
CA TYR A 62 -0.31 -3.51 -0.74
C TYR A 62 0.49 -4.82 -0.78
N THR A 63 0.18 -5.69 -1.73
CA THR A 63 0.76 -7.02 -1.88
C THR A 63 0.70 -7.44 -3.35
N MET A 64 1.64 -8.30 -3.76
CA MET A 64 1.62 -9.00 -5.04
C MET A 64 0.82 -10.30 -4.98
N ILE A 65 0.43 -10.75 -3.79
CA ILE A 65 -0.16 -12.06 -3.55
C ILE A 65 -1.70 -11.98 -3.62
N GLN A 66 -2.30 -12.90 -4.38
CA GLN A 66 -3.73 -13.16 -4.32
C GLN A 66 -4.08 -13.75 -2.96
N SER A 67 -4.95 -13.05 -2.22
CA SER A 67 -5.42 -13.53 -0.92
C SER A 67 -5.99 -14.94 -1.00
N GLY A 68 -5.63 -15.79 -0.03
CA GLY A 68 -5.97 -17.21 -0.01
C GLY A 68 -5.00 -18.11 -0.80
N THR A 69 -3.92 -17.56 -1.37
CA THR A 69 -2.84 -18.33 -2.01
C THR A 69 -1.50 -18.08 -1.34
N THR A 70 -0.51 -18.93 -1.60
CA THR A 70 0.85 -18.72 -1.08
C THR A 70 1.57 -17.60 -1.83
N ASN A 71 1.55 -17.62 -3.17
CA ASN A 71 2.35 -16.71 -4.00
C ASN A 71 1.78 -16.56 -5.43
N SER A 72 0.47 -16.77 -5.63
CA SER A 72 -0.14 -16.46 -6.93
C SER A 72 -0.24 -14.95 -7.10
N PRO A 73 0.01 -14.39 -8.30
CA PRO A 73 -0.19 -12.96 -8.55
C PRO A 73 -1.62 -12.51 -8.23
N ILE A 74 -1.76 -11.37 -7.55
CA ILE A 74 -3.04 -10.75 -7.23
C ILE A 74 -3.86 -10.46 -8.49
N GLU A 75 -5.16 -10.73 -8.43
CA GLU A 75 -6.09 -10.57 -9.56
C GLU A 75 -6.37 -9.10 -9.94
N ALA A 76 -5.88 -8.14 -9.15
CA ALA A 76 -5.83 -6.73 -9.52
C ALA A 76 -4.96 -6.47 -10.77
N ILE A 77 -3.96 -7.31 -11.03
CA ILE A 77 -3.07 -7.18 -12.19
C ILE A 77 -3.81 -7.39 -13.52
N PRO A 78 -4.51 -8.52 -13.75
CA PRO A 78 -5.31 -8.67 -14.96
C PRO A 78 -6.45 -7.64 -15.05
N ALA A 79 -7.03 -7.21 -13.93
CA ALA A 79 -8.03 -6.13 -13.90
C ALA A 79 -7.45 -4.79 -14.40
N ALA A 80 -6.23 -4.45 -13.99
CA ALA A 80 -5.54 -3.23 -14.42
C ALA A 80 -5.23 -3.24 -15.92
N ILE A 81 -4.80 -4.39 -16.45
CA ILE A 81 -4.54 -4.58 -17.90
C ILE A 81 -5.83 -4.39 -18.72
N SER A 82 -6.94 -4.93 -18.21
CA SER A 82 -8.29 -4.85 -18.80
C SER A 82 -8.80 -3.42 -18.84
N THR A 83 -8.66 -2.69 -17.73
CA THR A 83 -9.20 -1.34 -17.53
C THR A 83 -8.24 -0.19 -17.88
N LYS A 84 -6.99 -0.52 -18.28
CA LYS A 84 -5.90 0.45 -18.50
C LYS A 84 -5.59 1.30 -17.26
N THR A 85 -5.76 0.70 -16.08
CA THR A 85 -5.38 1.31 -14.81
C THR A 85 -3.89 1.10 -14.57
N SER A 86 -3.18 2.16 -14.20
CA SER A 86 -1.77 2.06 -13.81
C SER A 86 -1.63 1.52 -12.38
N LEU A 87 -0.54 0.82 -12.08
CA LEU A 87 -0.29 0.19 -10.79
C LEU A 87 0.97 0.72 -10.11
N LEU A 88 0.84 1.17 -8.87
CA LEU A 88 1.93 1.12 -7.90
C LEU A 88 1.84 -0.24 -7.19
N LEU A 89 2.77 -1.13 -7.54
CA LEU A 89 2.80 -2.50 -7.03
C LEU A 89 3.38 -2.51 -5.61
N GLY A 90 2.59 -2.94 -4.62
CA GLY A 90 3.06 -3.10 -3.25
C GLY A 90 3.56 -4.51 -2.96
N MET A 91 4.58 -4.61 -2.11
CA MET A 91 5.11 -5.87 -1.59
C MET A 91 5.19 -5.79 -0.06
N TRP A 92 4.45 -6.64 0.64
CA TRP A 92 4.40 -6.61 2.11
C TRP A 92 5.69 -7.15 2.73
N CYS A 93 6.34 -6.39 3.60
CA CYS A 93 7.67 -6.72 4.12
C CYS A 93 7.65 -7.25 5.56
N SER A 94 6.69 -6.84 6.37
CA SER A 94 6.76 -7.01 7.83
C SER A 94 6.45 -8.43 8.33
N SER A 95 6.13 -9.36 7.44
CA SER A 95 5.91 -10.78 7.77
C SER A 95 7.21 -11.62 7.76
N GLY A 96 8.34 -11.01 7.42
CA GLY A 96 9.66 -11.63 7.43
C GLY A 96 10.06 -12.35 6.15
N ASP A 97 11.30 -12.83 6.10
CA ASP A 97 11.98 -13.25 4.85
C ASP A 97 11.24 -14.32 4.05
N ALA A 98 10.62 -15.29 4.73
CA ALA A 98 9.91 -16.37 4.07
C ALA A 98 8.66 -15.88 3.34
N ASP A 99 7.93 -14.92 3.92
CA ASP A 99 6.74 -14.34 3.31
C ASP A 99 7.11 -13.30 2.26
N PHE A 100 8.18 -12.53 2.45
CA PHE A 100 8.69 -11.66 1.40
C PHE A 100 9.17 -12.45 0.17
N ALA A 101 9.75 -13.64 0.36
CA ALA A 101 10.09 -14.51 -0.76
C ALA A 101 8.84 -14.96 -1.56
N ASN A 102 7.67 -15.05 -0.93
CA ASN A 102 6.41 -15.31 -1.62
C ASN A 102 5.93 -14.09 -2.42
N GLU A 103 6.09 -12.87 -1.89
CA GLU A 103 5.83 -11.63 -2.63
C GLU A 103 6.71 -11.54 -3.88
N LEU A 104 7.99 -11.88 -3.75
CA LEU A 104 8.95 -11.89 -4.85
C LEU A 104 8.59 -12.94 -5.91
N ALA A 105 8.21 -14.15 -5.48
CA ALA A 105 7.76 -15.21 -6.39
C ALA A 105 6.47 -14.82 -7.14
N ALA A 106 5.55 -14.11 -6.49
CA ALA A 106 4.36 -13.57 -7.13
C ALA A 106 4.71 -12.49 -8.17
N LEU A 107 5.67 -11.60 -7.86
CA LEU A 107 6.19 -10.61 -8.82
C LEU A 107 6.82 -11.28 -10.05
N GLU A 108 7.70 -12.26 -9.86
CA GLU A 108 8.33 -13.01 -10.96
C GLU A 108 7.29 -13.74 -11.83
N SER A 109 6.28 -14.33 -11.19
CA SER A 109 5.15 -14.97 -11.88
C SER A 109 4.32 -13.95 -12.69
N ALA A 110 4.08 -12.76 -12.13
CA ALA A 110 3.40 -11.67 -12.84
C ALA A 110 4.21 -11.16 -14.05
N ILE A 111 5.53 -11.03 -13.91
CA ILE A 111 6.43 -10.68 -15.02
C ILE A 111 6.35 -11.72 -16.13
N SER A 112 6.44 -12.99 -15.77
CA SER A 112 6.37 -14.11 -16.72
C SER A 112 5.03 -14.15 -17.46
N THR A 113 3.94 -13.96 -16.73
CA THR A 113 2.56 -14.11 -17.26
C THR A 113 2.09 -12.88 -18.02
N TYR A 114 2.37 -11.68 -17.50
CA TYR A 114 1.77 -10.42 -17.94
C TYR A 114 2.79 -9.37 -18.40
N GLY A 115 4.09 -9.65 -18.37
CA GLY A 115 5.14 -8.63 -18.49
C GLY A 115 4.98 -7.69 -19.69
N SER A 116 4.66 -8.22 -20.87
CA SER A 116 4.46 -7.40 -22.08
C SER A 116 3.20 -6.52 -22.03
N SER A 117 2.12 -7.01 -21.41
CA SER A 117 0.86 -6.26 -21.28
C SER A 117 0.84 -5.31 -20.09
N LEU A 118 1.66 -5.57 -19.06
CA LEU A 118 1.67 -4.80 -17.81
C LEU A 118 2.75 -3.73 -17.78
N ALA A 119 3.90 -3.91 -18.45
CA ALA A 119 5.06 -3.02 -18.31
C ALA A 119 4.75 -1.53 -18.53
N GLY A 120 3.86 -1.20 -19.47
CA GLY A 120 3.44 0.18 -19.74
C GLY A 120 2.44 0.77 -18.74
N LEU A 121 1.99 -0.02 -17.76
CA LEU A 121 1.02 0.37 -16.74
C LEU A 121 1.64 0.45 -15.34
N ILE A 122 2.92 0.14 -15.14
CA ILE A 122 3.51 0.17 -13.80
C ILE A 122 4.06 1.57 -13.50
N ALA A 123 3.54 2.21 -12.47
CA ALA A 123 4.03 3.48 -11.93
C ALA A 123 5.35 3.28 -11.16
N GLY A 124 5.42 2.22 -10.36
CA GLY A 124 6.56 1.86 -9.53
C GLY A 124 6.31 0.56 -8.76
N ILE A 125 7.32 0.13 -8.00
CA ILE A 125 7.22 -0.96 -7.02
C ILE A 125 7.57 -0.39 -5.64
N SER A 126 6.61 -0.42 -4.71
CA SER A 126 6.82 -0.09 -3.30
C SER A 126 7.12 -1.36 -2.50
N VAL A 127 8.35 -1.44 -1.98
CA VAL A 127 8.84 -2.54 -1.14
C VAL A 127 8.59 -2.19 0.31
N GLY A 128 7.44 -2.58 0.84
CA GLY A 128 7.02 -2.26 2.20
C GLY A 128 6.10 -1.04 2.30
N SER A 129 5.47 -0.90 3.45
CA SER A 129 4.57 0.20 3.81
C SER A 129 4.58 0.39 5.33
N GLU A 130 5.08 1.54 5.78
CA GLU A 130 5.17 1.92 7.20
C GLU A 130 6.02 0.97 8.06
N ASP A 131 6.87 0.16 7.44
CA ASP A 131 7.71 -0.81 8.17
C ASP A 131 8.60 -0.13 9.22
N LEU A 132 9.11 1.08 8.92
CA LEU A 132 10.00 1.83 9.80
C LEU A 132 9.21 2.60 10.87
N TYR A 133 8.04 3.14 10.52
CA TYR A 133 7.13 3.73 11.50
C TYR A 133 6.67 2.70 12.53
N ARG A 134 6.29 1.49 12.11
CA ARG A 134 5.77 0.42 12.97
C ARG A 134 6.76 -0.01 14.07
N ILE A 135 8.07 0.07 13.80
CA ILE A 135 9.12 -0.23 14.78
C ILE A 135 9.60 1.00 15.58
N SER A 136 9.08 2.20 15.27
CA SER A 136 9.39 3.41 16.02
C SER A 136 8.76 3.38 17.42
N PRO A 137 9.26 4.18 18.38
CA PRO A 137 8.60 4.31 19.69
C PRO A 137 7.10 4.64 19.60
N THR A 138 6.72 5.49 18.65
CA THR A 138 5.32 5.88 18.42
C THR A 138 4.49 4.72 17.85
N GLY A 139 5.00 3.98 16.86
CA GLY A 139 4.31 2.80 16.32
C GLY A 139 4.10 1.72 17.38
N ILE A 140 5.09 1.50 18.24
CA ILE A 140 5.01 0.56 19.36
C ILE A 140 3.98 1.03 20.41
N GLU A 141 3.97 2.32 20.75
CA GLU A 141 2.99 2.90 21.68
C GLU A 141 1.56 2.81 21.14
N ASN A 142 1.38 3.00 19.84
CA ASN A 142 0.10 2.89 19.14
C ASN A 142 -0.37 1.43 18.94
N GLY A 143 0.47 0.44 19.25
CA GLY A 143 0.13 -0.98 19.11
C GLY A 143 -0.01 -1.43 17.66
N GLU A 144 0.77 -0.83 16.77
CA GLU A 144 0.75 -1.12 15.34
C GLU A 144 1.16 -2.57 15.02
N ASN A 145 0.79 -3.02 13.82
CA ASN A 145 1.29 -4.30 13.29
C ASN A 145 2.84 -4.32 13.26
N PRO A 146 3.47 -5.50 13.24
CA PRO A 146 4.92 -5.60 13.09
C PRO A 146 5.43 -4.78 11.90
N GLY A 147 6.61 -4.19 12.05
CA GLY A 147 7.36 -3.57 10.95
C GLY A 147 8.62 -4.37 10.61
N ALA A 148 9.53 -3.78 9.84
CA ALA A 148 10.80 -4.38 9.46
C ALA A 148 11.96 -3.37 9.59
N GLU A 149 13.13 -3.88 9.95
CA GLU A 149 14.32 -3.07 10.16
C GLU A 149 14.85 -2.44 8.85
N PRO A 150 15.53 -1.27 8.90
CA PRO A 150 16.08 -0.60 7.72
C PRO A 150 16.91 -1.51 6.81
N ASP A 151 17.84 -2.28 7.37
CA ASP A 151 18.72 -3.19 6.61
C ASP A 151 17.93 -4.32 5.92
N THR A 152 16.83 -4.77 6.53
CA THR A 152 15.93 -5.76 5.93
C THR A 152 15.24 -5.17 4.69
N ILE A 153 14.71 -3.95 4.80
CA ILE A 153 14.07 -3.26 3.67
C ILE A 153 15.07 -3.00 2.53
N VAL A 154 16.30 -2.56 2.84
CA VAL A 154 17.37 -2.39 1.84
C VAL A 154 17.67 -3.71 1.13
N GLY A 155 17.75 -4.82 1.89
CA GLY A 155 17.93 -6.16 1.34
C GLY A 155 16.79 -6.58 0.40
N TYR A 156 15.55 -6.28 0.77
CA TYR A 156 14.36 -6.55 -0.03
C TYR A 156 14.32 -5.71 -1.31
N ILE A 157 14.66 -4.41 -1.25
CA ILE A 157 14.80 -3.55 -2.43
C ILE A 157 15.84 -4.14 -3.40
N SER A 158 16.99 -4.61 -2.89
CA SER A 158 18.01 -5.25 -3.71
C SER A 158 17.52 -6.53 -4.38
N GLN A 159 16.73 -7.34 -3.68
CA GLN A 159 16.13 -8.56 -4.24
C GLN A 159 15.13 -8.25 -5.36
N VAL A 160 14.26 -7.26 -5.15
CA VAL A 160 13.30 -6.80 -6.17
C VAL A 160 14.02 -6.29 -7.42
N ARG A 161 15.04 -5.45 -7.25
CA ARG A 161 15.87 -4.98 -8.38
C ARG A 161 16.50 -6.13 -9.15
N SER A 162 16.96 -7.15 -8.45
CA SER A 162 17.55 -8.35 -9.06
C SER A 162 16.51 -9.15 -9.84
N ALA A 163 15.30 -9.31 -9.30
CA ALA A 163 14.21 -10.05 -9.96
C ALA A 163 13.69 -9.35 -11.23
N ILE A 164 13.65 -8.01 -11.26
CA ILE A 164 13.19 -7.26 -12.43
C ILE A 164 14.30 -7.01 -13.47
N ALA A 165 15.57 -7.25 -13.13
CA ALA A 165 16.70 -7.02 -14.02
C ALA A 165 16.61 -7.86 -15.30
N GLY A 166 16.79 -7.23 -16.46
CA GLY A 166 16.70 -7.90 -17.76
C GLY A 166 15.28 -8.32 -18.18
N THR A 167 14.25 -7.96 -17.40
CA THR A 167 12.84 -8.20 -17.72
C THR A 167 12.18 -6.96 -18.33
N ALA A 168 10.91 -7.08 -18.69
CA ALA A 168 10.08 -5.96 -19.13
C ALA A 168 9.94 -4.85 -18.06
N PHE A 169 10.22 -5.15 -16.78
CA PHE A 169 10.09 -4.19 -15.67
C PHE A 169 11.44 -3.57 -15.27
N SER A 170 12.52 -3.82 -16.03
CA SER A 170 13.88 -3.38 -15.68
C SER A 170 14.07 -1.87 -15.50
N ALA A 171 13.18 -1.04 -16.05
CA ALA A 171 13.20 0.43 -15.90
C ALA A 171 12.18 0.96 -14.87
N VAL A 172 11.41 0.08 -14.23
CA VAL A 172 10.41 0.48 -13.22
C VAL A 172 11.13 0.97 -11.97
N PRO A 173 10.79 2.16 -11.43
CA PRO A 173 11.41 2.66 -10.22
C PRO A 173 10.98 1.84 -8.99
N VAL A 174 11.93 1.55 -8.11
CA VAL A 174 11.72 0.79 -6.86
C VAL A 174 11.95 1.69 -5.67
N GLY A 175 11.01 1.74 -4.74
CA GLY A 175 11.09 2.59 -3.55
C GLY A 175 10.45 1.94 -2.32
N HIS A 176 10.39 2.70 -1.24
CA HIS A 176 9.71 2.32 -0.01
C HIS A 176 8.66 3.39 0.35
N VAL A 177 7.63 2.98 1.09
CA VAL A 177 6.52 3.82 1.51
C VAL A 177 6.51 3.86 3.03
N ASP A 178 6.51 5.05 3.59
CA ASP A 178 6.44 5.21 5.04
C ASP A 178 5.90 6.61 5.41
N THR A 179 5.66 6.83 6.70
CA THR A 179 5.24 8.11 7.24
C THR A 179 6.38 9.15 7.14
N TRP A 180 6.03 10.43 7.16
CA TRP A 180 7.04 11.50 7.22
C TRP A 180 7.99 11.36 8.42
N THR A 181 7.51 10.79 9.54
CA THR A 181 8.31 10.60 10.75
C THR A 181 9.44 9.59 10.56
N ALA A 182 9.22 8.57 9.70
CA ALA A 182 10.28 7.63 9.34
C ALA A 182 11.34 8.29 8.47
N TRP A 183 10.95 9.18 7.56
CA TRP A 183 11.88 9.85 6.63
C TRP A 183 12.77 10.89 7.31
N VAL A 184 12.30 11.57 8.35
CA VAL A 184 13.13 12.53 9.11
C VAL A 184 14.06 11.85 10.12
N ASN A 185 13.91 10.55 10.34
CA ASN A 185 14.76 9.79 11.24
C ASN A 185 16.01 9.27 10.49
N ALA A 186 17.16 9.86 10.77
CA ALA A 186 18.43 9.53 10.10
C ALA A 186 18.89 8.07 10.27
N SER A 187 18.34 7.30 11.23
CA SER A 187 18.62 5.85 11.29
C SER A 187 18.10 5.09 10.06
N ASN A 188 17.22 5.71 9.28
CA ASN A 188 16.56 5.13 8.12
C ASN A 188 17.17 5.59 6.79
N ASP A 189 18.23 6.41 6.81
CA ASP A 189 18.85 7.00 5.59
C ASP A 189 19.26 5.94 4.56
N ALA A 190 19.66 4.74 5.01
CA ALA A 190 20.01 3.64 4.10
C ALA A 190 18.84 3.21 3.20
N VAL A 191 17.59 3.27 3.70
CA VAL A 191 16.38 2.96 2.93
C VAL A 191 16.10 4.09 1.93
N THR A 192 16.27 5.34 2.35
CA THR A 192 16.20 6.51 1.46
C THR A 192 17.19 6.34 0.32
N ASP A 193 18.46 6.04 0.61
CA ASP A 193 19.53 5.86 -0.37
C ASP A 193 19.24 4.74 -1.38
N ALA A 194 18.71 3.60 -0.90
CA ALA A 194 18.37 2.45 -1.73
C ALA A 194 17.17 2.68 -2.67
N SER A 195 16.33 3.67 -2.38
CA SER A 195 15.07 3.94 -3.08
C SER A 195 15.20 4.91 -4.27
N ASP A 196 14.51 4.63 -5.38
CA ASP A 196 14.41 5.54 -6.54
C ASP A 196 13.38 6.66 -6.32
N PHE A 197 12.34 6.38 -5.55
CA PHE A 197 11.31 7.32 -5.11
C PHE A 197 11.01 7.10 -3.62
N ILE A 198 10.46 8.12 -2.98
CA ILE A 198 10.03 8.08 -1.58
C ILE A 198 8.52 8.20 -1.55
N GLY A 199 7.84 7.16 -1.07
CA GLY A 199 6.41 7.19 -0.82
C GLY A 199 6.11 7.72 0.57
N VAL A 200 5.19 8.68 0.65
CA VAL A 200 4.78 9.30 1.91
C VAL A 200 3.33 9.00 2.20
N ASP A 201 3.11 8.40 3.36
CA ASP A 201 1.80 8.25 3.96
C ASP A 201 1.63 9.37 5.01
N ALA A 202 0.65 10.25 4.80
CA ALA A 202 0.48 11.45 5.61
C ALA A 202 -0.99 11.63 6.01
N TYR A 203 -1.29 11.35 7.27
CA TYR A 203 -2.63 11.49 7.85
C TYR A 203 -2.64 12.46 9.01
N PRO A 204 -2.91 13.76 8.78
CA PRO A 204 -3.09 14.74 9.85
C PRO A 204 -4.09 14.29 10.93
N TYR A 205 -5.14 13.55 10.53
CA TYR A 205 -6.13 12.96 11.43
C TYR A 205 -5.50 12.16 12.58
N PHE A 206 -4.42 11.40 12.34
CA PHE A 206 -3.75 10.58 13.36
C PHE A 206 -2.62 11.30 14.12
N GLN A 207 -2.34 12.58 13.86
CA GLN A 207 -1.27 13.34 14.54
C GLN A 207 -1.71 13.88 15.90
N THR A 208 -2.03 12.98 16.83
CA THR A 208 -2.71 13.28 18.11
C THR A 208 -1.85 13.99 19.17
N THR A 209 -0.54 14.09 18.97
CA THR A 209 0.40 14.76 19.89
C THR A 209 0.45 16.28 19.72
N MET A 210 -0.35 16.83 18.79
CA MET A 210 -0.47 18.25 18.48
C MET A 210 -1.92 18.62 18.14
N ALA A 211 -2.21 19.90 17.92
CA ALA A 211 -3.52 20.30 17.41
C ALA A 211 -3.71 19.72 16.01
N ASN A 212 -4.81 19.00 15.81
CA ASN A 212 -5.09 18.25 14.58
C ASN A 212 -6.56 18.36 14.14
N SER A 213 -7.27 19.44 14.52
CA SER A 213 -8.60 19.68 13.95
C SER A 213 -8.52 19.84 12.43
N ILE A 214 -9.66 19.72 11.73
CA ILE A 214 -9.71 19.84 10.27
C ILE A 214 -9.06 21.13 9.75
N SER A 215 -9.17 22.24 10.50
CA SER A 215 -8.51 23.52 10.17
C SER A 215 -6.98 23.46 10.15
N GLU A 216 -6.38 22.51 10.86
CA GLU A 216 -4.93 22.28 10.89
C GLU A 216 -4.50 21.25 9.82
N GLY A 217 -5.46 20.55 9.20
CA GLY A 217 -5.19 19.41 8.33
C GLY A 217 -4.27 19.74 7.16
N GLN A 218 -4.54 20.85 6.47
CA GLN A 218 -3.72 21.30 5.34
C GLN A 218 -2.28 21.65 5.77
N ASP A 219 -2.13 22.39 6.86
CA ASP A 219 -0.82 22.83 7.36
C ASP A 219 0.03 21.65 7.86
N LEU A 220 -0.60 20.70 8.58
CA LEU A 220 0.06 19.47 9.02
C LEU A 220 0.48 18.59 7.83
N PHE A 221 -0.36 18.46 6.82
CA PHE A 221 -0.02 17.74 5.59
C PHE A 221 1.17 18.40 4.88
N ASN A 222 1.10 19.71 4.64
CA ASN A 222 2.17 20.45 3.97
C ASN A 222 3.50 20.35 4.73
N SER A 223 3.45 20.48 6.06
CA SER A 223 4.59 20.30 6.94
C SER A 223 5.22 18.90 6.82
N ALA A 224 4.40 17.85 6.79
CA ALA A 224 4.87 16.47 6.62
C ALA A 224 5.58 16.27 5.26
N ILE A 225 5.03 16.83 4.19
CA ILE A 225 5.62 16.74 2.84
C ILE A 225 6.92 17.55 2.77
N ASP A 226 6.96 18.76 3.32
CA ASP A 226 8.15 19.62 3.31
C ASP A 226 9.29 19.03 4.15
N GLN A 227 8.97 18.48 5.32
CA GLN A 227 9.95 17.77 6.14
C GLN A 227 10.51 16.54 5.44
N THR A 228 9.65 15.76 4.76
CA THR A 228 10.12 14.63 3.97
C THR A 228 11.06 15.09 2.86
N LYS A 229 10.66 16.08 2.05
CA LYS A 229 11.51 16.63 0.97
C LYS A 229 12.85 17.14 1.49
N ALA A 230 12.86 17.79 2.66
CA ALA A 230 14.08 18.26 3.29
C ALA A 230 15.01 17.10 3.69
N ALA A 231 14.45 15.99 4.19
CA ALA A 231 15.22 14.82 4.62
C ALA A 231 15.76 14.01 3.44
N VAL A 232 14.99 13.83 2.36
CA VAL A 232 15.34 12.92 1.25
C VAL A 232 16.01 13.61 0.05
N GLY A 233 16.19 14.93 0.13
CA GLY A 233 16.90 15.72 -0.87
C GLY A 233 16.19 15.76 -2.22
N SER A 234 16.89 15.36 -3.29
CA SER A 234 16.37 15.44 -4.66
C SER A 234 15.55 14.23 -5.12
N LYS A 235 15.34 13.24 -4.24
CA LYS A 235 14.55 12.05 -4.60
C LYS A 235 13.08 12.46 -4.83
N PRO A 236 12.42 11.93 -5.87
CA PRO A 236 10.99 12.15 -6.07
C PRO A 236 10.19 11.71 -4.85
N VAL A 237 9.32 12.59 -4.35
CA VAL A 237 8.39 12.31 -3.26
C VAL A 237 7.00 12.13 -3.84
N TRP A 238 6.38 10.98 -3.58
CA TRP A 238 5.03 10.63 -4.01
C TRP A 238 4.12 10.53 -2.79
N VAL A 239 2.87 10.99 -2.91
CA VAL A 239 1.87 10.87 -1.84
C VAL A 239 1.18 9.52 -2.00
N THR A 240 1.62 8.53 -1.26
CA THR A 240 1.13 7.15 -1.43
C THR A 240 -0.12 6.89 -0.63
N GLU A 241 -0.33 7.63 0.45
CA GLU A 241 -1.58 7.67 1.18
C GLU A 241 -1.82 9.03 1.83
N THR A 242 -3.04 9.51 1.69
CA THR A 242 -3.59 10.57 2.55
C THR A 242 -5.12 10.56 2.42
N GLY A 243 -5.80 11.08 3.42
CA GLY A 243 -7.24 11.19 3.44
C GLY A 243 -7.73 11.64 4.81
N TRP A 244 -9.04 11.83 4.91
CA TRP A 244 -9.71 12.13 6.17
C TRP A 244 -10.97 11.27 6.28
N PRO A 245 -11.21 10.64 7.44
CA PRO A 245 -12.29 9.67 7.55
C PRO A 245 -13.67 10.34 7.51
N ILE A 246 -14.59 9.73 6.78
CA ILE A 246 -16.00 10.14 6.67
C ILE A 246 -16.82 9.75 7.91
N SER A 247 -16.32 8.79 8.70
CA SER A 247 -16.93 8.34 9.95
C SER A 247 -15.92 7.60 10.82
N GLY A 248 -16.13 7.58 12.13
CA GLY A 248 -15.21 6.97 13.09
C GLY A 248 -15.17 7.71 14.42
N PRO A 249 -14.25 7.35 15.32
CA PRO A 249 -13.99 8.10 16.54
C PRO A 249 -13.45 9.51 16.24
N THR A 250 -13.31 10.34 17.26
CA THR A 250 -12.51 11.56 17.20
C THR A 250 -11.11 11.22 17.70
N GLU A 251 -10.07 11.58 16.94
CA GLU A 251 -8.68 11.42 17.35
C GLU A 251 -8.11 12.76 17.81
N ASN A 252 -7.96 12.95 19.12
CA ASN A 252 -7.64 14.24 19.73
C ASN A 252 -8.65 15.35 19.35
N GLN A 253 -8.34 16.21 18.37
CA GLN A 253 -9.22 17.27 17.86
C GLN A 253 -9.75 16.97 16.45
N ALA A 254 -9.29 15.88 15.82
CA ALA A 254 -9.70 15.46 14.50
C ALA A 254 -11.03 14.70 14.54
N GLU A 255 -12.11 15.35 14.14
CA GLU A 255 -13.42 14.71 14.03
C GLU A 255 -13.60 14.03 12.67
N ALA A 256 -13.96 12.75 12.66
CA ALA A 256 -14.33 12.02 11.45
C ALA A 256 -15.77 12.38 11.02
N SER A 257 -15.92 12.97 9.83
CA SER A 257 -17.23 13.34 9.26
C SER A 257 -17.13 13.51 7.75
N ILE A 258 -18.27 13.41 7.05
CA ILE A 258 -18.34 13.67 5.60
C ILE A 258 -17.91 15.10 5.29
N GLU A 259 -18.32 16.07 6.12
CA GLU A 259 -17.99 17.48 5.96
C GLU A 259 -16.48 17.75 6.10
N ASN A 260 -15.83 17.13 7.09
CA ASN A 260 -14.38 17.27 7.27
C ASN A 260 -13.60 16.52 6.18
N ALA A 261 -14.10 15.36 5.73
CA ALA A 261 -13.53 14.64 4.61
C ALA A 261 -13.55 15.44 3.31
N GLN A 262 -14.68 16.11 3.02
CA GLN A 262 -14.77 17.02 1.87
C GLN A 262 -13.84 18.24 2.03
N THR A 263 -13.80 18.84 3.22
CA THR A 263 -12.89 19.97 3.48
C THR A 263 -11.44 19.59 3.23
N TYR A 264 -11.02 18.41 3.70
CA TYR A 264 -9.66 17.91 3.48
C TYR A 264 -9.38 17.59 2.00
N TRP A 265 -10.36 17.03 1.28
CA TRP A 265 -10.27 16.85 -0.17
C TRP A 265 -10.06 18.18 -0.91
N ASP A 266 -10.85 19.20 -0.57
CA ASP A 266 -10.80 20.51 -1.21
C ASP A 266 -9.50 21.25 -0.93
N GLU A 267 -9.02 21.21 0.32
CA GLU A 267 -7.82 21.93 0.75
C GLU A 267 -6.52 21.21 0.39
N VAL A 268 -6.49 19.88 0.49
CA VAL A 268 -5.28 19.08 0.25
C VAL A 268 -5.36 18.38 -1.09
N GLY A 269 -6.34 17.51 -1.28
CA GLY A 269 -6.47 16.66 -2.48
C GLY A 269 -6.41 17.47 -3.78
N CYS A 270 -7.24 18.51 -3.90
CA CYS A 270 -7.31 19.35 -5.08
C CYS A 270 -6.01 20.05 -5.47
N SER A 271 -5.07 20.25 -4.53
CA SER A 271 -3.76 20.81 -4.83
C SER A 271 -2.76 19.76 -5.38
N LEU A 272 -3.00 18.48 -5.09
CA LEU A 272 -2.16 17.35 -5.48
C LEU A 272 -2.51 16.80 -6.86
N PHE A 273 -3.80 16.73 -7.19
CA PHE A 273 -4.29 16.17 -8.44
C PHE A 273 -3.71 16.94 -9.65
N GLY A 274 -3.13 16.20 -10.59
CA GLY A 274 -2.46 16.72 -11.79
C GLY A 274 -1.05 17.29 -11.56
N THR A 275 -0.56 17.36 -10.32
CA THR A 275 0.74 17.97 -9.98
C THR A 275 1.72 17.00 -9.33
N THR A 276 1.20 16.04 -8.56
CA THR A 276 1.99 15.07 -7.80
C THR A 276 1.41 13.67 -8.00
N ASN A 277 2.27 12.65 -8.02
CA ASN A 277 1.79 11.27 -7.96
C ASN A 277 1.08 11.06 -6.63
N VAL A 278 -0.21 10.75 -6.67
CA VAL A 278 -1.06 10.63 -5.49
C VAL A 278 -2.00 9.44 -5.59
N TRP A 279 -2.06 8.67 -4.51
CA TRP A 279 -3.08 7.66 -4.27
C TRP A 279 -3.86 8.06 -3.02
N TRP A 280 -5.09 8.52 -3.24
CA TRP A 280 -5.97 8.95 -2.15
C TRP A 280 -6.52 7.74 -1.42
N TYR A 281 -6.51 7.77 -0.09
CA TYR A 281 -7.00 6.68 0.73
C TYR A 281 -8.45 6.96 1.14
N THR A 282 -9.45 6.22 0.67
CA THR A 282 -9.44 5.18 -0.39
C THR A 282 -10.72 5.30 -1.22
N LEU A 283 -10.83 4.60 -2.34
CA LEU A 283 -12.09 4.55 -3.10
C LEU A 283 -13.21 3.96 -2.25
N GLN A 284 -13.02 2.72 -1.79
CA GLN A 284 -14.00 1.96 -1.01
C GLN A 284 -13.29 1.11 0.05
N ASP A 285 -13.72 1.25 1.31
CA ASP A 285 -13.34 0.38 2.42
C ASP A 285 -14.53 -0.30 3.09
N ALA A 286 -15.75 0.10 2.74
CA ALA A 286 -16.98 -0.27 3.43
C ALA A 286 -17.70 -1.51 2.87
N ALA A 287 -17.00 -2.54 2.38
CA ALA A 287 -17.63 -3.68 1.70
C ALA A 287 -17.37 -5.03 2.38
N PRO A 288 -18.40 -5.77 2.85
CA PRO A 288 -19.83 -5.40 2.91
C PRO A 288 -20.19 -4.50 4.10
N THR A 289 -19.27 -4.26 5.04
CA THR A 289 -19.53 -3.49 6.27
C THR A 289 -18.60 -2.30 6.35
N THR A 290 -19.10 -1.17 6.85
CA THR A 290 -18.29 0.02 7.11
C THR A 290 -17.31 -0.22 8.27
N PRO A 291 -15.99 -0.02 8.08
CA PRO A 291 -15.02 -0.09 9.17
C PRO A 291 -15.10 1.17 10.07
N SER A 292 -14.35 1.19 11.17
CA SER A 292 -14.21 2.36 12.03
C SER A 292 -12.73 2.59 12.36
N PRO A 293 -12.14 3.72 11.95
CA PRO A 293 -12.71 4.73 11.05
C PRO A 293 -12.94 4.21 9.63
N SER A 294 -13.71 4.94 8.82
CA SER A 294 -13.90 4.69 7.39
C SER A 294 -13.53 5.92 6.57
N PHE A 295 -12.77 5.72 5.51
CA PHE A 295 -12.21 6.70 4.58
C PHE A 295 -12.79 6.60 3.17
N GLY A 296 -13.49 5.51 2.84
CA GLY A 296 -14.04 5.29 1.51
C GLY A 296 -14.89 6.46 1.01
N ILE A 297 -14.58 6.97 -0.17
CA ILE A 297 -15.35 8.07 -0.79
C ILE A 297 -16.62 7.58 -1.47
N VAL A 298 -16.78 6.26 -1.61
CA VAL A 298 -18.04 5.60 -1.95
C VAL A 298 -18.44 4.64 -0.82
N GLY A 299 -19.74 4.40 -0.68
CA GLY A 299 -20.27 3.54 0.38
C GLY A 299 -20.04 2.04 0.12
N SER A 300 -20.79 1.19 0.82
CA SER A 300 -20.67 -0.27 0.71
C SER A 300 -21.07 -0.85 -0.64
N THR A 301 -21.77 -0.07 -1.45
CA THR A 301 -22.10 -0.40 -2.84
C THR A 301 -21.33 0.55 -3.75
N LEU A 302 -20.56 -0.01 -4.70
CA LEU A 302 -19.84 0.79 -5.68
C LEU A 302 -20.82 1.63 -6.51
N THR A 303 -20.46 2.91 -6.68
CA THR A 303 -21.23 3.91 -7.40
C THR A 303 -20.27 4.97 -7.93
N THR A 304 -20.55 5.53 -9.10
CA THR A 304 -19.79 6.67 -9.63
C THR A 304 -20.16 8.00 -8.97
N THR A 305 -21.22 8.02 -8.15
CA THR A 305 -21.59 9.18 -7.34
C THR A 305 -20.91 9.12 -5.98
N PRO A 306 -19.92 10.00 -5.70
CA PRO A 306 -19.21 10.03 -4.43
C PRO A 306 -20.10 10.51 -3.27
N ILE A 307 -19.69 10.22 -2.04
CA ILE A 307 -20.40 10.60 -0.79
C ILE A 307 -20.37 12.12 -0.56
N TYR A 308 -19.33 12.79 -1.03
CA TYR A 308 -19.18 14.25 -1.01
C TYR A 308 -18.79 14.77 -2.39
N ASP A 309 -18.93 16.08 -2.63
CA ASP A 309 -18.59 16.67 -3.92
C ASP A 309 -17.08 16.64 -4.13
N LEU A 310 -16.65 16.09 -5.26
CA LEU A 310 -15.23 16.03 -5.65
C LEU A 310 -14.83 17.24 -6.49
N SER A 311 -15.78 18.15 -6.79
CA SER A 311 -15.47 19.32 -7.60
C SER A 311 -14.44 20.20 -6.88
N CYS A 312 -13.26 20.32 -7.47
CA CYS A 312 -12.20 21.21 -6.99
C CYS A 312 -12.51 22.68 -7.31
N ASN A 313 -13.74 23.11 -7.02
CA ASN A 313 -14.18 24.48 -7.16
C ASN A 313 -13.52 25.29 -6.05
N SER A 314 -12.45 25.99 -6.41
CA SER A 314 -11.63 26.84 -5.52
C SER A 314 -12.43 27.39 -4.35
N SER A 315 -12.13 26.91 -3.13
CA SER A 315 -12.80 27.26 -1.88
C SER A 315 -12.76 28.76 -1.61
N SER A 316 -13.69 29.51 -2.19
CA SER A 316 -13.93 30.91 -1.86
C SER A 316 -14.94 30.99 -0.73
N SER A 317 -14.59 30.51 0.46
CA SER A 317 -15.42 30.70 1.66
C SER A 317 -14.66 30.53 2.98
N SER A 318 -13.50 31.17 3.12
CA SER A 318 -13.06 31.62 4.44
C SER A 318 -13.83 32.89 4.83
N SER A 319 -15.12 32.76 5.13
CA SER A 319 -15.87 33.82 5.83
C SER A 319 -15.88 33.52 7.32
N SER A 320 -14.94 34.15 8.01
CA SER A 320 -14.88 34.30 9.45
C SER A 320 -16.17 34.94 9.98
N SER A 321 -17.00 34.17 10.69
CA SER A 321 -18.06 34.71 11.53
C SER A 321 -17.62 34.71 12.99
N SER A 322 -16.77 35.67 13.36
CA SER A 322 -16.60 36.03 14.76
C SER A 322 -17.78 36.91 15.20
N SER A 323 -18.72 36.30 15.90
CA SER A 323 -19.83 36.99 16.58
C SER A 323 -19.31 37.73 17.81
N SER A 324 -18.83 38.97 17.64
CA SER A 324 -18.54 39.88 18.75
C SER A 324 -19.85 40.46 19.32
N SER A 325 -20.32 39.92 20.44
CA SER A 325 -21.38 40.54 21.25
C SER A 325 -20.81 41.74 22.00
N SER A 326 -21.22 42.94 21.58
CA SER A 326 -20.90 44.21 22.22
C SER A 326 -21.90 44.47 23.35
N SER A 327 -21.46 44.32 24.61
CA SER A 327 -22.20 44.78 25.78
C SER A 327 -21.59 46.08 26.31
N ALA A 328 -22.46 47.07 26.49
CA ALA A 328 -22.18 48.47 26.74
C ALA A 328 -21.40 48.75 28.03
N SER A 329 -20.53 49.76 27.96
CA SER A 329 -19.88 50.41 29.11
C SER A 329 -20.85 51.30 29.87
N ALA A 330 -20.83 51.21 31.20
CA ALA A 330 -21.22 52.30 32.10
C ALA A 330 -20.28 52.30 33.31
N SER A 331 -19.62 53.44 33.52
CA SER A 331 -18.69 53.71 34.60
C SER A 331 -19.40 54.04 35.91
N ALA A 332 -18.85 53.62 37.05
CA ALA A 332 -18.85 54.40 38.29
C ALA A 332 -17.77 53.89 39.24
N SER A 333 -16.85 54.79 39.58
CA SER A 333 -15.80 54.64 40.60
C SER A 333 -16.38 54.75 42.01
N ALA A 334 -15.80 54.04 42.99
CA ALA A 334 -15.36 54.61 44.27
C ALA A 334 -14.62 53.60 45.16
N SER A 335 -13.54 54.10 45.74
CA SER A 335 -12.55 53.50 46.64
C SER A 335 -13.08 52.97 47.97
N ALA A 336 -12.38 51.98 48.56
CA ALA A 336 -11.43 52.18 49.66
C ALA A 336 -11.39 51.01 50.68
N SER A 337 -10.14 50.66 51.03
CA SER A 337 -9.64 50.21 52.34
C SER A 337 -9.81 48.75 52.81
N ALA A 338 -8.70 48.02 52.65
CA ALA A 338 -7.90 47.35 53.68
C ALA A 338 -8.57 46.84 54.98
N SER A 339 -8.38 45.55 55.29
CA SER A 339 -7.41 45.10 56.31
C SER A 339 -7.33 43.57 56.44
N VAL A 340 -6.09 43.09 56.36
CA VAL A 340 -5.47 41.91 56.97
C VAL A 340 -6.25 41.08 58.02
N ALA A 341 -6.15 39.74 57.90
CA ALA A 341 -5.70 38.87 59.00
C ALA A 341 -5.27 37.48 58.49
N THR A 342 -4.06 37.13 58.91
CA THR A 342 -3.33 35.86 58.91
C THR A 342 -4.06 34.65 59.49
N GLY A 343 -3.73 33.46 59.00
CA GLY A 343 -3.97 32.18 59.68
C GLY A 343 -3.33 30.99 58.96
N SER A 344 -2.17 30.56 59.44
CA SER A 344 -1.40 29.39 58.97
C SER A 344 -2.07 28.05 59.28
N SER A 345 -1.75 27.04 58.45
CA SER A 345 -1.12 25.75 58.82
C SER A 345 -1.74 24.51 58.17
N ALA A 346 -0.88 23.81 57.43
CA ALA A 346 -0.70 22.36 57.25
C ALA A 346 -1.87 21.39 57.53
N THR A 347 -2.13 20.46 56.59
CA THR A 347 -1.63 19.06 56.64
C THR A 347 -2.05 18.26 55.39
N GLU A 348 -1.27 17.22 55.13
CA GLU A 348 -1.37 16.15 54.14
C GLU A 348 -2.78 15.57 53.91
N SER A 349 -3.09 15.07 52.70
CA SER A 349 -2.99 13.63 52.37
C SER A 349 -3.68 13.28 51.04
N ALA A 350 -3.06 12.30 50.37
CA ALA A 350 -3.64 11.20 49.60
C ALA A 350 -4.51 11.44 48.35
N SER A 351 -4.03 10.81 47.27
CA SER A 351 -4.75 10.37 46.07
C SER A 351 -6.08 9.66 46.37
N PRO A 352 -6.91 9.53 45.32
CA PRO A 352 -7.42 8.22 44.99
C PRO A 352 -7.13 7.81 43.54
N THR A 353 -6.91 6.51 43.43
CA THR A 353 -6.86 5.63 42.27
C THR A 353 -8.21 5.44 41.58
N GLY A 354 -8.19 5.06 40.30
CA GLY A 354 -9.26 4.35 39.57
C GLY A 354 -9.53 4.99 38.20
N ALA A 355 -9.02 4.45 37.09
CA ALA A 355 -9.60 3.34 36.28
C ALA A 355 -10.92 3.78 35.62
N ASP A 356 -11.25 3.54 34.35
CA ASP A 356 -10.81 2.61 33.32
C ASP A 356 -11.55 3.11 32.04
N SER A 357 -10.91 3.17 30.88
CA SER A 357 -11.62 3.30 29.62
C SER A 357 -10.73 2.75 28.51
N GLY A 358 -10.86 1.44 28.32
CA GLY A 358 -10.19 0.65 27.30
C GLY A 358 -10.41 1.19 25.89
N SER A 359 -9.30 1.18 25.15
CA SER A 359 -9.23 1.40 23.71
C SER A 359 -9.74 0.14 22.98
N PRO A 360 -10.66 0.23 22.00
CA PRO A 360 -11.04 -0.91 21.19
C PRO A 360 -9.99 -1.13 20.09
N GLY A 361 -9.26 -2.24 20.24
CA GLY A 361 -8.33 -2.76 19.24
C GLY A 361 -9.05 -3.19 17.95
N ILE A 362 -8.37 -2.93 16.85
CA ILE A 362 -8.68 -3.38 15.51
C ILE A 362 -8.70 -4.92 15.44
N SER A 363 -9.80 -5.46 14.92
CA SER A 363 -9.98 -6.89 14.69
C SER A 363 -9.41 -7.26 13.32
N GLY A 364 -8.21 -7.82 13.31
CA GLY A 364 -7.67 -8.60 12.20
C GLY A 364 -7.81 -10.09 12.51
N GLY A 365 -8.66 -10.78 11.77
CA GLY A 365 -8.93 -12.21 11.97
C GLY A 365 -7.74 -13.09 11.56
N VAL A 366 -7.29 -13.95 12.47
CA VAL A 366 -6.51 -15.15 12.14
C VAL A 366 -7.12 -16.36 12.85
N GLY A 367 -7.55 -17.34 12.04
CA GLY A 367 -8.00 -18.64 12.52
C GLY A 367 -6.80 -19.50 12.89
N GLY A 368 -6.63 -19.78 14.18
CA GLY A 368 -5.65 -20.72 14.70
C GLY A 368 -6.32 -21.85 15.50
N SER A 369 -6.38 -23.04 14.90
CA SER A 369 -6.89 -24.25 15.55
C SER A 369 -6.04 -24.66 16.75
N SER A 370 -6.70 -24.82 17.89
CA SER A 370 -6.12 -25.25 19.16
C SER A 370 -5.77 -26.74 19.15
N ALA A 371 -4.58 -27.09 19.64
CA ALA A 371 -4.29 -28.41 20.19
C ALA A 371 -3.78 -28.25 21.63
N THR A 372 -4.54 -28.84 22.54
CA THR A 372 -4.37 -28.93 23.99
C THR A 372 -3.12 -29.72 24.41
N GLY A 373 -2.48 -29.29 25.50
CA GLY A 373 -1.50 -30.10 26.24
C GLY A 373 -1.06 -29.45 27.55
N SER A 374 -1.72 -29.82 28.65
CA SER A 374 -1.44 -29.41 30.04
C SER A 374 -0.02 -29.74 30.54
N SER A 375 0.53 -28.91 31.42
CA SER A 375 0.64 -29.19 32.88
C SER A 375 1.89 -28.57 33.53
N GLY A 376 1.72 -28.15 34.80
CA GLY A 376 2.78 -28.23 35.80
C GLY A 376 3.34 -26.90 36.30
N GLY A 377 2.76 -26.37 37.38
CA GLY A 377 3.36 -25.29 38.16
C GLY A 377 4.32 -25.76 39.25
N ALA A 378 4.86 -24.74 39.94
CA ALA A 378 5.40 -24.71 41.31
C ALA A 378 6.94 -24.73 41.54
N THR A 379 7.46 -23.51 41.74
CA THR A 379 8.12 -23.00 42.98
C THR A 379 9.61 -23.26 43.27
N ALA A 380 10.27 -22.15 43.69
CA ALA A 380 11.48 -22.00 44.54
C ALA A 380 12.85 -22.34 43.90
N THR A 381 13.98 -21.64 44.11
CA THR A 381 14.40 -20.64 45.11
C THR A 381 15.73 -19.99 44.66
N GLY A 382 15.92 -18.74 45.07
CA GLY A 382 17.13 -17.95 45.31
C GLY A 382 18.54 -18.40 44.89
N GLY A 383 19.35 -17.41 44.49
CA GLY A 383 20.81 -17.52 44.50
C GLY A 383 21.51 -16.39 43.75
N ALA A 384 21.74 -15.27 44.45
CA ALA A 384 22.51 -14.12 43.99
C ALA A 384 23.97 -14.45 43.64
N SER A 385 24.57 -13.66 42.74
CA SER A 385 25.78 -12.82 43.00
C SER A 385 26.60 -12.59 41.73
N SER A 386 26.57 -11.35 41.22
CA SER A 386 27.74 -10.64 40.67
C SER A 386 28.56 -10.09 41.86
N PRO A 387 29.84 -9.65 41.77
CA PRO A 387 30.35 -8.87 40.63
C PRO A 387 31.86 -8.91 40.29
N SER A 388 32.15 -8.30 39.12
CA SER A 388 33.26 -7.37 38.82
C SER A 388 34.74 -7.79 38.85
N GLY A 389 35.45 -7.35 37.79
CA GLY A 389 36.89 -7.05 37.80
C GLY A 389 37.56 -7.34 36.45
N THR A 390 37.46 -6.46 35.45
CA THR A 390 38.54 -5.53 35.00
C THR A 390 39.90 -6.16 34.72
N GLY A 391 40.39 -6.04 33.47
CA GLY A 391 41.77 -6.35 33.11
C GLY A 391 42.07 -6.13 31.63
N SER A 392 42.65 -4.98 31.32
CA SER A 392 42.98 -4.41 30.01
C SER A 392 43.95 -5.21 29.13
N SER A 393 43.90 -4.89 27.83
CA SER A 393 45.01 -4.41 26.98
C SER A 393 45.37 -5.21 25.71
N SER A 394 45.09 -4.55 24.58
CA SER A 394 45.93 -4.34 23.37
C SER A 394 46.72 -5.50 22.75
N ALA A 395 46.45 -5.78 21.48
CA ALA A 395 47.27 -5.32 20.33
C ALA A 395 47.07 -6.23 19.11
N SER A 396 46.68 -5.65 17.97
CA SER A 396 47.04 -6.17 16.63
C SER A 396 48.50 -5.81 16.32
N PRO A 397 49.20 -6.50 15.40
CA PRO A 397 49.03 -6.18 13.98
C PRO A 397 49.15 -7.35 12.98
N SER A 398 48.51 -7.12 11.83
CA SER A 398 48.84 -7.45 10.43
C SER A 398 49.96 -8.43 10.08
N GLY A 399 49.68 -9.30 9.09
CA GLY A 399 50.71 -10.01 8.31
C GLY A 399 50.13 -10.83 7.14
N SER A 400 50.32 -10.32 5.93
CA SER A 400 49.95 -10.88 4.62
C SER A 400 50.82 -12.08 4.22
N GLY A 401 50.30 -12.98 3.37
CA GLY A 401 51.11 -14.02 2.70
C GLY A 401 50.32 -14.91 1.75
N SER A 402 50.81 -15.03 0.52
CA SER A 402 50.17 -15.54 -0.70
C SER A 402 50.68 -16.93 -1.11
N SER A 403 49.87 -17.61 -1.96
CA SER A 403 50.22 -18.57 -3.02
C SER A 403 50.42 -20.06 -2.72
N GLY A 404 49.84 -20.89 -3.61
CA GLY A 404 50.18 -22.32 -3.75
C GLY A 404 49.14 -23.13 -4.56
N ALA A 405 49.26 -23.10 -5.89
CA ALA A 405 48.55 -24.00 -6.80
C ALA A 405 49.18 -25.41 -6.82
N GLY A 406 48.40 -26.46 -7.10
CA GLY A 406 48.89 -27.81 -7.36
C GLY A 406 47.77 -28.76 -7.82
N SER A 407 47.97 -29.40 -8.97
CA SER A 407 46.99 -30.12 -9.79
C SER A 407 47.22 -31.65 -9.80
N SER A 408 46.20 -32.39 -10.24
CA SER A 408 46.23 -33.60 -11.10
C SER A 408 46.14 -35.04 -10.54
N GLY A 409 45.34 -35.85 -11.27
CA GLY A 409 45.36 -37.34 -11.38
C GLY A 409 44.11 -38.05 -10.82
N SER A 410 43.05 -38.49 -11.53
CA SER A 410 42.83 -39.28 -12.77
C SER A 410 42.82 -40.82 -12.59
N GLY A 411 41.71 -41.47 -13.03
CA GLY A 411 41.60 -42.90 -13.42
C GLY A 411 40.38 -43.62 -12.82
N SER A 412 39.20 -43.79 -13.44
CA SER A 412 38.71 -44.49 -14.67
C SER A 412 38.38 -46.00 -14.56
N SER A 413 37.34 -46.38 -15.32
CA SER A 413 36.80 -47.71 -15.73
C SER A 413 35.73 -48.36 -14.83
N GLY A 414 34.63 -48.97 -15.30
CA GLY A 414 34.05 -49.26 -16.63
C GLY A 414 32.72 -50.04 -16.44
N SER A 415 31.64 -49.69 -17.15
CA SER A 415 30.96 -50.42 -18.27
C SER A 415 30.25 -51.78 -18.00
N GLY A 416 28.99 -51.89 -18.45
CA GLY A 416 28.29 -53.13 -18.90
C GLY A 416 27.21 -53.70 -17.95
N SER A 417 25.88 -53.66 -18.20
CA SER A 417 24.99 -54.31 -19.21
C SER A 417 24.48 -55.74 -18.87
N GLY A 418 23.15 -55.94 -18.98
CA GLY A 418 22.43 -57.24 -19.16
C GLY A 418 21.79 -57.82 -17.88
N SER A 419 20.45 -57.91 -17.70
CA SER A 419 19.37 -58.66 -18.37
C SER A 419 19.11 -60.09 -17.83
N SER A 420 17.90 -60.25 -17.26
CA SER A 420 16.94 -61.38 -17.34
C SER A 420 17.03 -62.64 -16.43
N SER A 421 15.89 -62.87 -15.75
CA SER A 421 15.02 -64.08 -15.75
C SER A 421 15.06 -65.16 -14.65
N GLY A 422 13.84 -65.57 -14.23
CA GLY A 422 13.45 -66.86 -13.62
C GLY A 422 13.40 -66.86 -12.08
N GLY A 423 12.33 -67.17 -11.34
CA GLY A 423 11.10 -67.91 -11.62
C GLY A 423 11.06 -69.19 -10.76
N SER A 424 10.11 -69.31 -9.81
CA SER A 424 9.35 -70.53 -9.41
C SER A 424 8.78 -70.47 -7.98
N SER A 425 7.46 -70.64 -7.86
CA SER A 425 6.68 -71.03 -6.65
C SER A 425 6.77 -72.58 -6.46
N PRO A 426 6.13 -73.31 -5.49
CA PRO A 426 4.76 -73.09 -4.94
C PRO A 426 4.44 -73.52 -3.46
N SER A 427 3.19 -73.23 -3.05
CA SER A 427 2.24 -74.09 -2.28
C SER A 427 1.85 -73.77 -0.82
N GLY A 428 0.55 -73.48 -0.65
CA GLY A 428 -0.37 -73.91 0.45
C GLY A 428 -0.61 -72.91 1.61
N SER A 429 -1.81 -72.65 2.15
CA SER A 429 -3.19 -73.15 1.94
C SER A 429 -4.19 -72.29 2.75
N GLY A 430 -5.39 -72.03 2.19
CA GLY A 430 -6.74 -71.89 2.81
C GLY A 430 -6.98 -70.87 3.95
N SER A 431 -8.12 -70.22 4.15
CA SER A 431 -9.51 -70.33 3.64
C SER A 431 -10.20 -69.02 4.08
N GLY A 432 -11.03 -68.35 3.28
CA GLY A 432 -12.47 -68.61 3.34
C GLY A 432 -13.30 -67.42 2.88
N THR A 433 -13.93 -67.61 1.72
CA THR A 433 -15.28 -67.18 1.28
C THR A 433 -15.66 -65.69 1.33
N ALA A 434 -15.73 -65.02 0.17
CA ALA A 434 -16.81 -65.06 -0.86
C ALA A 434 -17.91 -64.03 -0.53
N SER A 435 -18.49 -63.26 -1.45
CA SER A 435 -18.52 -63.26 -2.92
C SER A 435 -19.11 -61.88 -3.30
N ASN A 436 -18.52 -61.15 -4.25
CA ASN A 436 -18.82 -61.16 -5.70
C ASN A 436 -20.14 -60.43 -6.03
N GLY A 437 -20.23 -59.56 -7.04
CA GLY A 437 -19.30 -59.14 -8.09
C GLY A 437 -19.83 -57.82 -8.72
N THR A 438 -19.02 -56.96 -9.31
CA THR A 438 -18.16 -57.12 -10.50
C THR A 438 -18.89 -56.72 -11.79
N THR A 439 -18.63 -55.47 -12.19
CA THR A 439 -18.19 -54.95 -13.50
C THR A 439 -18.80 -55.44 -14.82
N THR A 440 -18.99 -54.50 -15.75
CA THR A 440 -18.51 -54.41 -17.16
C THR A 440 -19.48 -53.48 -17.91
N GLY A 441 -19.16 -52.69 -18.93
CA GLY A 441 -17.98 -52.48 -19.76
C GLY A 441 -18.35 -51.41 -20.82
N SER A 442 -17.33 -50.83 -21.44
CA SER A 442 -17.29 -49.63 -22.30
C SER A 442 -18.14 -49.66 -23.60
N SER A 443 -18.56 -48.47 -24.09
CA SER A 443 -18.07 -47.83 -25.35
C SER A 443 -18.99 -46.71 -25.90
N SER A 444 -18.43 -45.50 -26.07
CA SER A 444 -18.56 -44.56 -27.22
C SER A 444 -19.94 -44.22 -27.83
N ALA A 445 -20.39 -42.95 -27.73
CA ALA A 445 -20.70 -42.05 -28.86
C ALA A 445 -21.04 -40.60 -28.42
N SER A 446 -20.63 -39.66 -29.26
CA SER A 446 -20.62 -38.18 -29.21
C SER A 446 -21.99 -37.45 -29.07
N PRO A 447 -22.00 -36.10 -28.90
CA PRO A 447 -23.10 -35.33 -28.33
C PRO A 447 -24.09 -34.83 -29.38
N THR A 448 -25.35 -34.62 -28.97
CA THR A 448 -26.40 -33.99 -29.77
C THR A 448 -26.76 -32.62 -29.23
N SER A 449 -26.57 -31.61 -30.09
CA SER A 449 -27.06 -30.24 -29.97
C SER A 449 -28.59 -30.18 -30.10
N SER A 450 -29.21 -29.23 -29.39
CA SER A 450 -30.55 -28.73 -29.72
C SER A 450 -30.53 -27.20 -29.73
N ILE A 451 -30.51 -26.66 -30.95
CA ILE A 451 -30.81 -25.28 -31.33
C ILE A 451 -32.33 -25.08 -31.29
N VAL A 452 -32.78 -23.91 -30.82
CA VAL A 452 -34.07 -23.33 -31.17
C VAL A 452 -33.79 -21.96 -31.83
N THR A 453 -34.14 -21.87 -33.11
CA THR A 453 -34.31 -20.63 -33.92
C THR A 453 -35.76 -20.72 -34.43
N VAL A 454 -36.57 -19.66 -34.53
CA VAL A 454 -36.68 -18.59 -35.56
C VAL A 454 -37.86 -17.68 -35.10
N ASN A 455 -38.06 -16.40 -35.45
CA ASN A 455 -37.67 -15.59 -36.62
C ASN A 455 -38.07 -14.12 -36.36
N GLY A 456 -37.47 -13.17 -37.11
CA GLY A 456 -38.17 -11.94 -37.51
C GLY A 456 -37.37 -10.63 -37.50
N ALA A 457 -36.60 -10.37 -38.56
CA ALA A 457 -36.20 -9.00 -38.96
C ALA A 457 -37.28 -8.38 -39.87
N PRO A 458 -37.28 -7.06 -40.14
CA PRO A 458 -36.48 -6.57 -41.27
C PRO A 458 -35.83 -5.16 -41.15
N ALA A 459 -34.64 -5.06 -41.73
CA ALA A 459 -34.10 -4.08 -42.69
C ALA A 459 -34.19 -2.53 -42.54
N ALA A 460 -33.10 -1.90 -43.03
CA ALA A 460 -32.87 -0.51 -43.49
C ALA A 460 -32.45 0.49 -42.39
N ASN A 461 -31.39 1.33 -42.51
CA ASN A 461 -30.79 1.98 -43.68
C ASN A 461 -29.27 2.22 -43.50
N LEU A 462 -28.52 2.04 -44.59
CA LEU A 462 -27.28 2.76 -44.89
C LEU A 462 -27.64 4.21 -45.24
N VAL A 463 -26.90 5.19 -44.70
CA VAL A 463 -26.73 6.48 -45.37
C VAL A 463 -25.27 6.94 -45.24
N SER A 464 -24.61 6.93 -46.39
CA SER A 464 -23.40 7.70 -46.67
C SER A 464 -23.77 9.18 -46.79
N PHE A 465 -22.97 10.07 -46.21
CA PHE A 465 -22.85 11.43 -46.72
C PHE A 465 -21.38 11.76 -46.98
N SER A 466 -21.16 12.06 -48.25
CA SER A 466 -19.95 12.52 -48.91
C SER A 466 -19.59 13.96 -48.56
N ALA A 467 -18.28 14.18 -48.58
CA ALA A 467 -17.53 15.39 -48.90
C ALA A 467 -18.25 16.59 -49.55
N ALA A 468 -17.96 17.78 -49.01
CA ALA A 468 -17.72 19.07 -49.71
C ALA A 468 -17.18 20.05 -48.64
N GLY A 469 -16.13 20.85 -48.81
CA GLY A 469 -15.19 21.14 -49.89
C GLY A 469 -13.91 21.76 -49.28
N VAL A 470 -12.74 21.67 -49.92
CA VAL A 470 -12.20 22.67 -50.88
C VAL A 470 -11.87 23.99 -50.15
N ALA A 471 -10.68 24.60 -50.19
CA ALA A 471 -9.41 24.34 -50.85
C ALA A 471 -8.38 25.43 -50.41
N ILE A 472 -7.10 25.07 -50.48
CA ILE A 472 -5.98 25.84 -51.08
C ILE A 472 -5.78 27.31 -50.63
N LEU A 473 -4.63 27.57 -49.99
CA LEU A 473 -3.67 28.50 -50.57
C LEU A 473 -2.23 28.11 -50.22
N ALA A 474 -1.45 27.93 -51.28
CA ALA A 474 -0.01 27.70 -51.28
C ALA A 474 0.72 29.02 -51.60
N ALA A 475 2.05 28.99 -51.36
CA ALA A 475 3.09 29.93 -51.80
C ALA A 475 3.20 31.25 -50.98
N CYS A 476 4.39 31.73 -50.62
CA CYS A 476 5.61 31.80 -51.44
C CYS A 476 6.91 31.66 -50.64
N ILE A 477 7.87 30.95 -51.25
CA ILE A 477 9.31 31.22 -51.18
C ILE A 477 9.62 32.32 -52.21
N VAL A 478 10.57 33.22 -51.89
CA VAL A 478 11.56 33.92 -52.76
C VAL A 478 11.89 35.29 -52.13
N LEU A 479 12.94 35.33 -51.32
CA LEU A 479 14.15 36.19 -51.40
C LEU A 479 14.96 36.14 -50.11
#